data_AF-K1SKD7-F1
#
_entry.id   AF-K1SKD7-F1
#
_cell.length_a   1.000
_cell.length_b   1.000
_cell.length_c   1.000
_cell.angle_alpha   90.00
_cell.angle_beta   90.00
_cell.angle_gamma   90.00
#
_symmetry.space_group_name_H-M   'P 1'
#
loop_
_entity.id
_entity.type
_entity.pdbx_description
1 polymer ?
#
loop_
_entity_poly.entity_id
_entity_poly.type
_entity_poly.pdbx_seq_one_letter_code
_entity_poly.pdbx_strand_id
1 'polypeptide(L)'
;MAPVIRHILLLGGGLFTMICMLKVKCKYFKIVTPVVMGISLLLLVLVLATGQSTNGASRWFSLMGIQFQPSEIAKGAVVLAVAQILSAMQTTQGANRKAFKFILVATAPFVILIGLENLSTAM
;
A
#
# COMPACT_ATOMS: atom_id res chain seq x y z
N MET A 1 -20.70 -9.41 -22.59
CA MET A 1 -20.78 -7.93 -22.57
C MET A 1 -20.54 -7.34 -21.18
N ALA A 2 -21.27 -7.76 -20.13
CA ALA A 2 -21.12 -7.24 -18.76
C ALA A 2 -19.70 -7.28 -18.14
N PRO A 3 -18.86 -8.33 -18.31
CA PRO A 3 -17.52 -8.33 -17.72
C PRO A 3 -16.56 -7.32 -18.40
N VAL A 4 -16.69 -7.11 -19.71
CA VAL A 4 -15.83 -6.18 -20.48
C VAL A 4 -16.09 -4.73 -20.06
N ILE A 5 -17.36 -4.37 -19.87
CA ILE A 5 -17.76 -3.03 -19.40
C ILE A 5 -17.17 -2.73 -18.02
N ARG A 6 -17.17 -3.71 -17.09
CA ARG A 6 -16.54 -3.56 -15.78
C ARG A 6 -15.04 -3.30 -15.86
N HIS A 7 -14.33 -4.01 -16.72
CA HIS A 7 -12.89 -3.82 -16.90
C HIS A 7 -12.57 -2.44 -17.49
N ILE A 8 -13.33 -1.98 -18.49
CA ILE A 8 -13.17 -0.65 -19.07
C ILE A 8 -13.44 0.44 -18.03
N LEU A 9 -14.48 0.31 -17.22
CA LEU A 9 -14.79 1.26 -16.15
C LEU A 9 -13.69 1.31 -15.08
N LEU A 10 -13.17 0.15 -14.66
CA LEU A 10 -12.06 0.06 -13.70
C LEU A 10 -10.78 0.68 -14.25
N LEU A 11 -10.44 0.38 -15.50
CA LEU A 11 -9.27 0.97 -16.18
C LEU A 11 -9.42 2.49 -16.36
N GLY A 12 -10.59 2.95 -16.78
CA GLY A 12 -10.90 4.37 -16.93
C GLY A 12 -10.84 5.12 -15.60
N GLY A 13 -11.44 4.55 -14.55
CA GLY A 13 -11.37 5.10 -13.19
C GLY A 13 -9.95 5.13 -12.63
N GLY A 14 -9.16 4.08 -12.87
CA GLY A 14 -7.74 4.02 -12.50
C GLY A 14 -6.91 5.10 -13.19
N LEU A 15 -7.10 5.27 -14.50
CA LEU A 15 -6.39 6.30 -15.28
C LEU A 15 -6.76 7.71 -14.82
N PHE A 16 -8.05 7.96 -14.59
CA PHE A 16 -8.53 9.23 -14.06
C PHE A 16 -7.89 9.55 -12.70
N THR A 17 -7.90 8.59 -11.79
CA THR A 17 -7.29 8.73 -10.45
C THR A 17 -5.81 9.02 -10.54
N MET A 18 -5.07 8.36 -11.45
CA MET A 18 -3.65 8.63 -11.71
C MET A 18 -3.41 10.08 -12.14
N ILE A 19 -4.20 10.59 -13.09
CA ILE A 19 -4.07 11.96 -13.59
C ILE A 19 -4.35 12.98 -12.47
N CYS A 20 -5.38 12.75 -11.66
CA CYS A 20 -5.66 13.57 -10.49
C CYS A 20 -4.48 13.57 -9.50
N MET A 21 -3.87 12.41 -9.27
CA MET A 21 -2.75 12.26 -8.34
C MET A 21 -1.51 13.06 -8.78
N LEU A 22 -1.25 13.17 -10.09
CA LEU A 22 -0.17 13.99 -10.65
C LEU A 22 -0.32 15.50 -10.35
N LYS A 23 -1.55 15.98 -10.12
CA LYS A 23 -1.81 17.38 -9.76
C LYS A 23 -1.59 17.66 -8.27
N VAL A 24 -1.44 16.63 -7.43
CA VAL A 24 -1.30 16.78 -5.98
C VAL A 24 0.14 17.17 -5.62
N LYS A 25 0.30 18.30 -4.93
CA LYS A 25 1.62 18.76 -4.49
C LYS A 25 2.21 17.80 -3.44
N CYS A 26 3.49 17.47 -3.55
CA CYS A 26 4.23 16.59 -2.62
C CYS A 26 4.14 17.01 -1.13
N LYS A 27 3.81 18.27 -0.84
CA LYS A 27 3.61 18.77 0.53
C LYS A 27 2.45 18.05 1.25
N TYR A 28 1.38 17.69 0.55
CA TYR A 28 0.23 17.01 1.16
C TYR A 28 0.56 15.56 1.53
N PHE A 29 1.36 14.89 0.71
CA PHE A 29 1.83 13.54 1.00
C PHE A 29 2.59 13.48 2.33
N LYS A 30 3.40 14.48 2.69
CA LYS A 30 4.14 14.48 3.96
C LYS A 30 3.25 14.34 5.22
N ILE A 31 2.05 14.89 5.19
CA ILE A 31 1.10 14.85 6.32
C ILE A 31 0.28 13.55 6.28
N VAL A 32 -0.04 13.06 5.08
CA VAL A 32 -0.91 11.90 4.86
C VAL A 32 -0.16 10.58 5.06
N THR A 33 1.13 10.51 4.72
CA THR A 33 1.94 9.29 4.82
C THR A 33 1.92 8.60 6.19
N PRO A 34 2.13 9.28 7.35
CA PRO A 34 2.10 8.59 8.65
C PRO A 34 0.72 8.02 8.97
N VAL A 35 -0.35 8.72 8.58
CA VAL A 35 -1.73 8.27 8.75
C VAL A 35 -2.00 7.04 7.88
N VAL A 36 -1.60 7.09 6.61
CA VAL A 36 -1.77 5.97 5.67
C VAL A 36 -0.95 4.76 6.12
N MET A 37 0.30 4.93 6.56
CA MET A 37 1.09 3.83 7.12
C MET A 37 0.41 3.19 8.34
N GLY A 38 -0.10 4.01 9.27
CA GLY A 38 -0.79 3.50 10.46
C GLY A 38 -2.05 2.71 10.09
N ILE A 39 -2.88 3.25 9.19
CA ILE A 39 -4.08 2.58 8.69
C ILE A 39 -3.71 1.29 7.95
N SER A 40 -2.70 1.30 7.07
CA SER A 40 -2.27 0.11 6.33
C SER A 40 -1.74 -0.99 7.25
N LEU A 41 -0.98 -0.63 8.29
CA LEU A 41 -0.48 -1.58 9.28
C LEU A 41 -1.64 -2.20 10.06
N LEU A 42 -2.59 -1.38 10.51
CA LEU A 42 -3.81 -1.86 11.19
C LEU A 42 -4.63 -2.77 10.27
N LEU A 43 -4.79 -2.41 9.00
CA LEU A 43 -5.55 -3.22 8.03
C LEU A 43 -4.89 -4.58 7.80
N LEU A 44 -3.55 -4.64 7.69
CA LEU A 44 -2.80 -5.88 7.55
C LEU A 44 -2.94 -6.78 8.79
N VAL A 45 -2.82 -6.20 9.98
CA VAL A 45 -3.00 -6.95 11.24
C VAL A 45 -4.44 -7.45 11.37
N LEU A 46 -5.42 -6.62 11.04
CA LEU A 46 -6.84 -6.95 11.09
C LEU A 46 -7.17 -8.05 10.08
N VAL A 47 -6.62 -8.01 8.85
CA VAL A 47 -6.86 -9.07 7.88
C VAL A 47 -6.24 -10.39 8.33
N LEU A 48 -5.06 -10.39 8.93
CA LEU A 48 -4.47 -11.61 9.51
C LEU A 48 -5.31 -12.19 10.65
N ALA A 49 -6.03 -11.34 11.40
CA ALA A 49 -6.85 -11.75 12.54
C ALA A 49 -8.30 -12.14 12.18
N THR A 50 -8.93 -11.47 11.21
CA THR A 50 -10.39 -11.56 10.96
C THR A 50 -10.78 -11.81 9.50
N GLY A 51 -9.82 -11.83 8.59
CA GLY A 51 -10.11 -12.03 7.17
C GLY A 51 -10.83 -13.37 6.93
N GLN A 52 -11.78 -13.33 6.00
CA GLN A 52 -12.60 -14.49 5.70
C GLN A 52 -11.72 -15.54 5.02
N SER A 53 -11.65 -16.71 5.65
CA SER A 53 -10.95 -17.90 5.18
C SER A 53 -11.76 -18.57 4.06
N THR A 54 -11.76 -17.98 2.87
CA THR A 54 -12.15 -18.72 1.66
C THR A 54 -10.93 -19.56 1.25
N ASN A 55 -10.85 -20.78 1.78
CA ASN A 55 -9.75 -21.77 1.63
C ASN A 55 -8.54 -21.62 2.58
N GLY A 56 -8.76 -21.42 3.87
CA GLY A 56 -7.68 -21.50 4.88
C GLY A 56 -6.83 -20.25 5.02
N ALA A 57 -7.14 -19.19 4.27
CA ALA A 57 -6.34 -17.98 4.26
C ALA A 57 -7.14 -16.70 4.16
N SER A 58 -6.80 -15.82 5.08
CA SER A 58 -7.42 -14.57 5.42
C SER A 58 -7.04 -13.46 4.42
N ARG A 59 -7.41 -13.58 3.13
CA ARG A 59 -6.78 -12.78 2.05
C ARG A 59 -7.59 -11.64 1.48
N TRP A 60 -8.90 -11.80 1.40
CA TRP A 60 -9.76 -10.82 0.76
C TRP A 60 -10.69 -10.21 1.79
N PHE A 61 -10.63 -8.90 1.91
CA PHE A 61 -11.59 -8.15 2.70
C PHE A 61 -12.74 -7.76 1.77
N SER A 62 -13.88 -8.44 1.90
CA SER A 62 -15.09 -8.08 1.18
C SER A 62 -15.86 -7.04 1.99
N LEU A 63 -15.89 -5.80 1.49
CA LEU A 63 -16.72 -4.74 2.05
C LEU A 63 -17.76 -4.36 1.01
N MET A 64 -19.05 -4.54 1.32
CA MET A 64 -20.18 -4.16 0.45
C MET A 64 -20.09 -4.69 -0.99
N GLY A 65 -19.63 -5.94 -1.19
CA GLY A 65 -19.53 -6.57 -2.52
C GLY A 65 -18.29 -6.16 -3.34
N ILE A 66 -17.45 -5.26 -2.83
CA ILE A 66 -16.13 -4.97 -3.39
C ILE A 66 -15.10 -5.80 -2.63
N GLN A 67 -14.32 -6.57 -3.38
CA GLN A 67 -13.22 -7.35 -2.83
C GLN A 67 -11.95 -6.49 -2.87
N PHE A 68 -11.36 -6.26 -1.70
CA PHE A 68 -10.16 -5.45 -1.57
C PHE A 68 -9.03 -6.25 -0.88
N GLN A 69 -7.81 -6.09 -1.38
CA GLN A 69 -6.62 -6.77 -0.85
C GLN A 69 -5.78 -5.78 -0.03
N PRO A 70 -5.69 -5.96 1.31
CA PRO A 70 -4.95 -5.07 2.21
C PRO A 70 -3.49 -4.85 1.83
N SER A 71 -2.81 -5.88 1.31
CA SER A 71 -1.42 -5.75 0.86
C SER A 71 -1.22 -4.78 -0.32
N GLU A 72 -2.24 -4.51 -1.15
CA GLU A 72 -2.15 -3.48 -2.21
C GLU A 72 -2.07 -2.07 -1.61
N ILE A 73 -2.92 -1.77 -0.61
CA ILE A 73 -2.85 -0.49 0.12
C ILE A 73 -1.52 -0.38 0.88
N ALA A 74 -1.06 -1.47 1.50
CA ALA A 74 0.20 -1.46 2.24
C ALA A 74 1.42 -1.22 1.34
N LYS A 75 1.47 -1.79 0.13
CA LYS A 75 2.51 -1.49 -0.86
C LYS A 75 2.52 0.00 -1.23
N GLY A 76 1.35 0.59 -1.46
CA GLY A 76 1.22 2.03 -1.72
C GLY A 76 1.74 2.88 -0.55
N ALA A 77 1.37 2.52 0.69
CA ALA A 77 1.82 3.20 1.90
C ALA A 77 3.34 3.15 2.08
N VAL A 78 3.94 1.99 1.83
CA VAL A 78 5.40 1.79 1.87
C VAL A 78 6.10 2.68 0.85
N VAL A 79 5.62 2.74 -0.40
CA VAL A 79 6.22 3.60 -1.44
C VAL A 79 6.19 5.08 -1.02
N LEU A 80 5.07 5.54 -0.46
CA LEU A 80 4.96 6.91 0.05
C LEU A 80 5.91 7.17 1.22
N ALA A 81 6.04 6.22 2.14
CA ALA A 81 6.97 6.30 3.27
C ALA A 81 8.42 6.40 2.81
N VAL A 82 8.84 5.55 1.87
CA VAL A 82 10.18 5.58 1.27
C VAL A 82 10.43 6.93 0.60
N ALA A 83 9.50 7.39 -0.24
CA ALA A 83 9.63 8.67 -0.93
C ALA A 83 9.78 9.85 0.04
N GLN A 84 9.04 9.83 1.16
CA GLN A 84 9.14 10.87 2.18
C GLN A 84 10.44 10.82 2.98
N ILE A 85 10.90 9.64 3.40
CA ILE A 85 12.18 9.48 4.11
C ILE A 85 13.31 9.98 3.21
N LEU A 86 13.29 9.60 1.92
CA LEU A 86 14.30 10.03 0.97
C LEU A 86 14.25 11.55 0.72
N SER A 87 13.05 12.13 0.60
CA SER A 87 12.87 13.58 0.46
C SER A 87 13.29 14.36 1.71
N ALA A 88 13.09 13.80 2.92
CA ALA A 88 13.46 14.44 4.17
C ALA A 88 14.96 14.32 4.48
N MET A 89 15.60 13.22 4.04
CA MET A 89 17.02 12.94 4.25
C MET A 89 17.90 13.27 3.03
N GLN A 90 17.34 14.02 2.08
CA GLN A 90 18.07 14.53 0.92
C GLN A 90 19.06 15.60 1.40
N THR A 91 20.36 15.34 1.24
CA THR A 91 21.42 16.29 1.56
C THR A 91 21.96 16.94 0.29
N THR A 92 22.65 18.07 0.40
CA THR A 92 23.16 18.88 -0.72
C THR A 92 24.13 18.13 -1.64
N GLN A 93 24.70 17.00 -1.20
CA GLN A 93 25.60 16.14 -1.98
C GLN A 93 24.99 14.76 -2.37
N GLY A 94 23.70 14.52 -2.09
CA GLY A 94 23.02 13.26 -2.40
C GLY A 94 22.21 12.68 -1.24
N ALA A 95 21.75 11.43 -1.37
CA ALA A 95 21.01 10.75 -0.31
C ALA A 95 21.96 10.24 0.79
N ASN A 96 21.66 10.59 2.05
CA ASN A 96 22.46 10.14 3.19
C ASN A 96 22.46 8.60 3.30
N ARG A 97 23.62 7.97 3.52
CA ARG A 97 23.75 6.51 3.72
C ARG A 97 22.87 5.98 4.86
N LYS A 98 22.51 6.83 5.83
CA LYS A 98 21.55 6.51 6.90
C LYS A 98 20.10 6.38 6.39
N ALA A 99 19.72 7.06 5.31
CA ALA A 99 18.37 6.99 4.74
C ALA A 99 18.01 5.57 4.31
N PHE A 100 18.97 4.84 3.73
CA PHE A 100 18.78 3.43 3.38
C PHE A 100 18.45 2.56 4.60
N LYS A 101 19.17 2.75 5.72
CA LYS A 101 18.89 2.03 6.98
C LYS A 101 17.50 2.38 7.53
N PHE A 102 17.12 3.66 7.51
CA PHE A 102 15.79 4.09 7.96
C PHE A 102 14.67 3.52 7.10
N ILE A 103 14.83 3.51 5.77
CA ILE A 103 13.88 2.88 4.85
C ILE A 103 13.75 1.39 5.19
N LEU A 104 14.86 0.67 5.34
CA LEU A 104 14.84 -0.77 5.60
C LEU A 104 14.13 -1.10 6.92
N VAL A 105 14.40 -0.34 7.99
CA VAL A 105 13.73 -0.54 9.29
C VAL A 105 12.24 -0.18 9.22
N ALA A 106 11.88 0.88 8.52
CA ALA A 106 10.48 1.32 8.41
C ALA A 106 9.62 0.36 7.56
N THR A 107 10.20 -0.25 6.52
CA THR A 107 9.46 -1.13 5.60
C THR A 107 9.48 -2.60 6.00
N ALA A 108 10.47 -3.04 6.80
CA ALA A 108 10.58 -4.41 7.30
C ALA A 108 9.27 -5.02 7.84
N PRO A 109 8.51 -4.37 8.75
CA PRO A 109 7.27 -4.96 9.26
C PRO A 109 6.21 -5.14 8.17
N PHE A 110 6.09 -4.19 7.23
CA PHE A 110 5.16 -4.31 6.11
C PHE A 110 5.56 -5.45 5.16
N VAL A 111 6.85 -5.58 4.85
CA VAL A 111 7.35 -6.65 3.98
C VAL A 111 7.09 -8.02 4.60
N ILE A 112 7.30 -8.17 5.91
CA ILE A 112 7.02 -9.43 6.62
C ILE A 112 5.52 -9.73 6.60
N LEU A 113 4.67 -8.76 6.94
CA LEU A 113 3.21 -8.96 6.97
C LEU A 113 2.62 -9.26 5.59
N ILE A 114 3.05 -8.52 4.56
CA ILE A 114 2.67 -8.77 3.16
C ILE A 114 3.18 -10.15 2.72
N GLY A 115 4.40 -10.50 3.14
CA GLY A 115 5.00 -11.80 2.90
C GLY A 115 4.15 -12.93 3.50
N LEU A 116 3.75 -12.83 4.76
CA LEU A 116 2.89 -13.82 5.42
C LEU A 116 1.52 -13.93 4.74
N GLU A 117 0.91 -12.80 4.37
CA GLU A 117 -0.36 -12.77 3.63
C GLU A 117 -0.24 -13.45 2.25
N ASN A 118 0.84 -13.19 1.50
CA ASN A 118 1.03 -13.70 0.14
C ASN A 118 1.68 -15.08 0.05
N LEU A 119 2.58 -15.47 0.96
CA LEU A 119 3.15 -16.83 1.01
C LEU A 119 2.08 -17.85 1.37
N SER A 120 1.15 -17.45 2.23
CA SER A 120 -0.04 -18.25 2.46
C SER A 120 -0.67 -18.62 1.09
N THR A 121 -0.74 -17.70 0.11
CA THR A 121 -1.34 -17.91 -1.23
C THR A 121 -0.62 -18.92 -2.10
N ALA A 122 0.67 -19.16 -1.84
CA ALA A 122 1.48 -20.06 -2.64
C ALA A 122 1.45 -21.52 -2.12
N MET A 123 0.95 -21.77 -0.91
CA MET A 123 0.82 -23.09 -0.29
C MET A 123 -0.63 -23.57 -0.31
#